data_AF-A0A7W1Q483-F1
#
_entry.id   AF-A0A7W1Q483-F1
#
_cell.length_a   1.000
_cell.length_b   1.000
_cell.length_c   1.000
_cell.angle_alpha   90.00
_cell.angle_beta   90.00
_cell.angle_gamma   90.00
#
_symmetry.space_group_name_H-M   'P 1'
#
loop_
_entity.id
_entity.type
_entity.pdbx_description
1 polymer ?
#
loop_
_entity_poly.entity_id
_entity_poly.type
_entity_poly.pdbx_seq_one_letter_code
_entity_poly.pdbx_strand_id
1 'polypeptide(L)'
;MGRPSLTPGRYFRLLLLGYFEGLDGERGIAWRAADSLALRRSLELELNEQPPDHSTISRTRRLIDLETHQADVRFCSEFRPLRSVEAL
;
A
#
# COMPACT_ATOMS: atom_id res chain seq x y z
N MET A 1 11.51 17.24 12.35
CA MET A 1 10.91 16.13 13.12
C MET A 1 10.32 15.14 12.14
N GLY A 2 10.66 13.85 12.26
CA GLY A 2 10.33 12.84 11.25
C GLY A 2 8.92 12.29 11.42
N ARG A 3 8.23 11.99 10.30
CA ARG A 3 6.99 11.20 10.34
C ARG A 3 7.33 9.79 10.84
N PRO A 4 6.52 9.22 11.76
CA PRO A 4 6.73 7.87 12.23
C PRO A 4 6.60 6.87 11.07
N SER A 5 7.28 5.73 11.20
CA SER A 5 7.09 4.59 10.31
C SER A 5 5.64 4.09 10.40
N LEU A 6 5.19 3.41 9.36
CA LEU A 6 3.82 2.88 9.34
C LEU A 6 3.72 1.63 10.21
N THR A 7 2.53 1.40 10.75
CA THR A 7 2.21 0.08 11.31
C THR A 7 2.28 -0.97 10.20
N PRO A 8 2.68 -2.22 10.49
CA PRO A 8 2.77 -3.27 9.47
C PRO A 8 1.47 -3.42 8.68
N GLY A 9 0.31 -3.43 9.35
CA GLY A 9 -1.00 -3.51 8.69
C GLY A 9 -1.26 -2.38 7.70
N ARG A 10 -0.95 -1.13 8.05
CA ARG A 10 -1.11 0.02 7.13
C ARG A 10 -0.17 -0.09 5.93
N TYR A 11 1.06 -0.53 6.14
CA TYR A 11 2.03 -0.77 5.06
C TYR A 11 1.57 -1.88 4.11
N PHE A 12 1.08 -3.02 4.62
CA PHE A 12 0.58 -4.12 3.80
C PHE A 12 -0.64 -3.71 2.96
N ARG A 13 -1.56 -2.92 3.53
CA ARG A 13 -2.70 -2.37 2.77
C ARG A 13 -2.27 -1.47 1.61
N LEU A 14 -1.18 -0.71 1.77
CA LEU A 14 -0.59 0.08 0.68
C LEU A 14 0.04 -0.80 -0.41
N LEU A 15 0.68 -1.91 -0.04
CA LEU A 15 1.20 -2.87 -1.02
C LEU A 15 0.08 -3.56 -1.79
N LEU A 16 -0.99 -3.97 -1.11
CA LEU A 16 -2.18 -4.53 -1.74
C LEU A 16 -2.82 -3.53 -2.71
N LEU A 17 -2.95 -2.26 -2.30
CA LEU A 17 -3.42 -1.19 -3.17
C LEU A 17 -2.56 -1.07 -4.44
N GLY A 18 -1.24 -1.02 -4.27
CA GLY A 18 -0.30 -0.95 -5.39
C GLY A 18 -0.40 -2.15 -6.33
N TYR A 19 -0.57 -3.35 -5.76
CA TYR A 19 -0.71 -4.58 -6.53
C TYR A 19 -2.03 -4.62 -7.33
N PHE A 20 -3.17 -4.35 -6.69
CA PHE A 20 -4.48 -4.47 -7.33
C PHE A 20 -4.76 -3.37 -8.35
N GLU A 21 -4.27 -2.16 -8.12
CA GLU A 21 -4.44 -1.05 -9.05
C GLU A 21 -3.29 -0.93 -10.07
N GLY A 22 -2.29 -1.82 -10.00
CA GLY A 22 -1.15 -1.83 -10.92
C GLY A 22 -0.29 -0.57 -10.84
N LEU A 23 -0.12 0.00 -9.63
CA LEU A 23 0.61 1.25 -9.43
C LEU A 23 2.12 1.03 -9.44
N ASP A 24 2.82 1.92 -10.14
CA ASP A 24 4.28 1.90 -10.19
C ASP A 24 4.91 2.46 -8.92
N GLY A 25 5.38 1.53 -8.08
CA GLY A 25 6.23 1.83 -6.93
C GLY A 25 5.59 2.71 -5.85
N GLU A 26 6.42 3.09 -4.88
CA GLU A 26 5.98 3.78 -3.66
C GLU A 26 5.39 5.17 -3.94
N ARG A 27 5.77 5.81 -5.05
CA ARG A 27 5.24 7.11 -5.47
C ARG A 27 3.82 7.02 -6.03
N GLY A 28 3.55 6.05 -6.90
CA GLY A 28 2.20 5.82 -7.42
C GLY A 28 1.23 5.48 -6.28
N ILE A 29 1.66 4.60 -5.38
CA ILE A 29 0.88 4.21 -4.19
C ILE A 29 0.57 5.42 -3.30
N ALA A 30 1.56 6.26 -3.00
CA ALA A 30 1.37 7.46 -2.17
C ALA A 30 0.40 8.46 -2.82
N TRP A 31 0.53 8.67 -4.12
CA TRP A 31 -0.40 9.52 -4.88
C TRP A 31 -1.83 8.99 -4.80
N ARG A 32 -2.00 7.68 -5.05
CA ARG A 32 -3.31 7.06 -5.07
C ARG A 32 -3.98 7.05 -3.70
N ALA A 33 -3.24 6.78 -2.63
CA ALA A 33 -3.72 6.85 -1.26
C ALA A 33 -4.23 8.26 -0.88
N ALA A 34 -3.72 9.31 -1.52
CA ALA A 34 -4.15 10.68 -1.29
C ALA A 34 -5.44 11.07 -2.03
N ASP A 35 -5.76 10.36 -3.10
CA ASP A 35 -6.79 10.70 -4.10
C ASP A 35 -8.20 10.19 -3.75
N SER A 36 -8.34 9.22 -2.84
CA SER A 36 -9.66 8.66 -2.48
C SER A 36 -9.92 8.59 -0.98
N LEU A 37 -11.06 9.14 -0.55
CA LEU A 37 -11.56 9.01 0.83
C LEU A 37 -11.88 7.55 1.20
N ALA A 38 -12.28 6.73 0.23
CA ALA A 38 -12.51 5.30 0.47
C ALA A 38 -11.19 4.58 0.80
N LEU A 39 -10.11 4.94 0.10
CA LEU A 39 -8.77 4.42 0.39
C LEU A 39 -8.22 4.95 1.72
N ARG A 40 -8.50 6.19 2.08
CA ARG A 40 -8.13 6.69 3.42
C ARG A 40 -8.76 5.87 4.53
N ARG A 41 -10.05 5.51 4.39
CA ARG A 41 -10.74 4.65 5.35
C ARG A 41 -10.14 3.25 5.41
N SER A 42 -9.76 2.65 4.27
CA SER A 42 -9.10 1.34 4.27
C SER A 42 -7.72 1.38 4.92
N LEU A 43 -7.02 2.51 4.86
CA LEU A 43 -5.73 2.73 5.50
C LEU A 43 -5.81 3.11 6.98
N GLU A 44 -7.03 3.19 7.54
CA GLU A 44 -7.29 3.64 8.91
C GLU A 44 -6.67 5.03 9.15
N LEU A 45 -6.79 5.92 8.16
CA LEU A 45 -6.38 7.32 8.28
C LEU A 45 -7.56 8.15 8.81
N GLU A 46 -7.28 9.03 9.77
CA GLU A 46 -8.26 10.05 10.17
C GLU A 46 -8.51 11.06 9.03
N LEU A 47 -9.65 11.77 9.07
CA LEU A 47 -10.03 12.74 8.03
C LEU A 47 -8.98 13.86 7.84
N ASN A 48 -8.33 14.27 8.92
CA ASN A 48 -7.29 15.29 8.97
C ASN A 48 -5.86 14.70 8.95
N GLU A 49 -5.71 13.37 8.96
CA GLU A 49 -4.40 12.72 8.89
C GLU A 49 -3.89 12.76 7.44
N GLN A 50 -2.64 13.16 7.28
CA GLN A 50 -2.01 13.18 5.96
C GLN A 50 -1.62 11.75 5.55
N PRO A 51 -1.96 11.32 4.32
CA PRO A 51 -1.52 10.04 3.80
C PRO A 51 0.01 9.92 3.81
N PRO A 52 0.54 8.69 3.93
CA PRO A 52 1.98 8.47 3.91
C PRO A 52 2.59 8.85 2.57
N ASP A 53 3.67 9.63 2.62
CA ASP A 53 4.48 9.90 1.44
C ASP A 53 5.34 8.68 1.04
N HIS A 54 5.84 8.70 -0.19
CA HIS A 54 6.69 7.64 -0.72
C HIS A 54 7.94 7.40 0.13
N SER A 55 8.49 8.42 0.80
CA SER A 55 9.68 8.28 1.64
C SER A 55 9.40 7.47 2.90
N THR A 56 8.19 7.60 3.45
CA THR A 56 7.70 6.89 4.63
C THR A 56 7.41 5.44 4.31
N ILE A 57 6.85 5.19 3.12
CA ILE A 57 6.68 3.83 2.57
C ILE A 57 8.05 3.17 2.38
N SER A 58 9.01 3.86 1.74
CA SER A 58 10.37 3.35 1.53
C SER A 58 11.11 3.03 2.82
N ARG A 59 10.98 3.91 3.81
CA ARG A 59 11.59 3.73 5.13
C ARG A 59 10.99 2.52 5.84
N THR A 60 9.66 2.40 5.82
CA THR A 60 8.97 1.27 6.46
C THR A 60 9.33 -0.06 5.80
N ARG A 61 9.43 -0.11 4.47
CA ARG A 61 9.89 -1.30 3.73
C ARG A 61 11.23 -1.83 4.24
N ARG A 62 12.17 -0.94 4.57
CA ARG A 62 13.51 -1.32 5.06
C ARG A 62 13.52 -1.80 6.50
N LEU A 63 12.45 -1.53 7.26
CA LEU A 63 12.30 -2.00 8.64
C LEU A 63 11.63 -3.38 8.71
N ILE A 64 10.96 -3.79 7.63
CA ILE A 64 10.35 -5.12 7.51
C ILE A 64 11.43 -6.07 6.98
N ASP A 65 11.51 -7.25 7.58
CA ASP A 65 12.43 -8.29 7.10
C ASP A 65 12.11 -8.66 5.64
N LEU A 66 13.16 -8.94 4.86
CA LEU A 66 13.02 -9.20 3.43
C LEU A 66 12.13 -10.42 3.16
N GLU A 67 12.20 -11.47 3.99
CA GLU A 67 11.38 -12.66 3.86
C GLU A 67 9.90 -12.31 4.05
N THR A 68 9.59 -11.49 5.05
CA THR A 68 8.22 -11.03 5.31
C THR A 68 7.69 -10.23 4.12
N HIS A 69 8.47 -9.26 3.62
CA HIS A 69 8.08 -8.47 2.48
C HIS A 69 7.87 -9.30 1.21
N GLN A 70 8.74 -10.30 0.98
CA GLN A 70 8.59 -11.23 -0.15
C GLN A 70 7.38 -12.14 0.01
N ALA A 71 7.05 -12.59 1.22
CA ALA A 71 5.87 -13.37 1.50
C ALA A 71 4.59 -12.59 1.15
N ASP A 72 4.53 -11.29 1.48
CA ASP A 72 3.37 -10.46 1.12
C ASP A 72 3.25 -10.25 -0.39
N VAL A 73 4.37 -9.94 -1.06
CA VAL A 73 4.39 -9.78 -2.52
C VAL A 73 3.99 -11.09 -3.21
N ARG A 74 4.48 -12.22 -2.70
CA ARG A 74 4.11 -13.57 -3.17
C ARG A 74 2.63 -13.84 -2.93
N PHE A 75 2.11 -13.58 -1.74
CA PHE A 75 0.69 -13.73 -1.41
C PHE A 75 -0.18 -12.93 -2.39
N CYS A 76 0.17 -11.66 -2.65
CA CYS A 76 -0.53 -10.85 -3.64
C CYS A 76 -0.50 -11.51 -5.03
N SER A 77 0.65 -12.04 -5.44
CA SER A 77 0.80 -12.71 -6.74
C SER A 77 0.02 -14.03 -6.88
N GLU A 78 -0.13 -14.77 -5.78
CA GLU A 78 -0.87 -16.03 -5.72
C GLU A 78 -2.38 -15.80 -5.62
N PHE A 79 -2.81 -14.68 -5.01
CA PHE A 79 -4.19 -14.24 -4.92
C PHE A 79 -4.74 -13.67 -6.24
N ARG A 80 -4.28 -14.16 -7.40
CA ARG A 80 -4.77 -13.72 -8.72
C ARG A 80 -5.78 -14.67 -9.37
N PRO A 81 -6.99 -14.89 -8.82
CA PRO A 81 -8.18 -15.09 -9.64
C PRO A 81 -8.82 -13.72 -9.93
N LEU A 82 -9.52 -13.56 -11.05
CA LEU A 82 -10.26 -12.35 -11.50
C LEU A 82 -9.48 -11.36 -12.40
N ARG A 83 -8.93 -11.85 -13.51
CA ARG A 83 -9.04 -11.13 -14.79
C ARG A 83 -10.33 -11.54 -15.51
N SER A 84 -11.50 -11.24 -14.92
CA SER A 84 -12.80 -11.51 -15.57
C SER A 84 -13.86 -10.44 -15.32
N VAL A 85 -13.47 -9.22 -14.98
CA VAL A 85 -14.39 -8.06 -14.91
C VAL A 85 -14.14 -7.00 -15.97
N GLU A 86 -13.32 -7.28 -16.98
CA GLU A 86 -13.23 -6.50 -18.23
C GLU A 86 -13.90 -7.22 -19.43
N ALA A 87 -14.82 -8.15 -19.16
CA ALA A 87 -15.60 -8.85 -20.18
C ALA A 87 -17.13 -8.62 -20.05
N LEU A 88 -17.53 -7.46 -19.52
CA LEU A 88 -18.89 -6.91 -19.57
C LEU A 88 -18.80 -5.42 -19.93
#